data_AF-A0AAU3BZ55-F1
#
_entry.id   AF-A0AAU3BZ55-F1
#
_cell.length_a   1.000
_cell.length_b   1.000
_cell.length_c   1.000
_cell.angle_alpha   90.00
_cell.angle_beta   90.00
_cell.angle_gamma   90.00
#
_symmetry.space_group_name_H-M   'P 1'
#
loop_
_entity.id
_entity.type
_entity.pdbx_description
1 polymer ?
#
loop_
_entity_poly.entity_id
_entity_poly.type
_entity_poly.pdbx_seq_one_letter_code
_entity_poly.pdbx_strand_id
1 'polypeptide(L)'
;MFIIYTPQGCEPQHYDASSLLVSEASIVQRTIDMKWQEILRGLEIDDLEAMRAIVWVIKKRTDLTLRFGDFDPGVTEMTSAMDKKEVDDYVDNFIQAGQAGATEAEFTLEIAERILMSRLPDISIDPEYTRRVIAEKTSPKAESPTEGEGSVPPPEETADGSESSPSLTSTGPEASTSGSSPTSSTSHPQESTA
;
A
#
# COMPACT_ATOMS: atom_id res chain seq x y z
N MET A 1 4.33 2.31 0.62
CA MET A 1 5.48 2.28 1.55
C MET A 1 6.57 1.38 1.01
N PHE A 2 7.80 1.89 0.97
CA PHE A 2 9.00 1.13 0.67
C PHE A 2 9.78 0.80 1.95
N ILE A 3 10.52 -0.30 1.91
CA ILE A 3 11.52 -0.65 2.90
C ILE A 3 12.89 -0.60 2.21
N ILE A 4 13.77 0.24 2.72
CA ILE A 4 15.17 0.36 2.27
C ILE A 4 16.01 -0.54 3.17
N TYR A 5 16.60 -1.58 2.59
CA TYR A 5 17.54 -2.47 3.25
C TYR A 5 18.95 -2.22 2.73
N THR A 6 19.84 -1.73 3.58
CA THR A 6 21.24 -1.43 3.27
C THR A 6 22.16 -2.35 4.08
N PRO A 7 22.43 -3.59 3.59
CA PRO A 7 23.40 -4.46 4.24
C PRO A 7 24.78 -3.81 4.30
N GLN A 8 25.54 -4.10 5.36
CA GLN A 8 26.86 -3.54 5.55
C GLN A 8 27.77 -3.73 4.32
N GLY A 9 28.26 -2.61 3.76
CA GLY A 9 29.17 -2.60 2.61
C GLY A 9 28.51 -2.93 1.27
N CYS A 10 27.18 -3.02 1.21
CA CYS A 10 26.40 -3.23 -0.01
C CYS A 10 25.61 -1.97 -0.39
N GLU A 11 25.17 -1.92 -1.64
CA GLU A 11 24.23 -0.89 -2.10
C GLU A 11 22.84 -1.06 -1.45
N PRO A 12 22.12 0.04 -1.20
CA PRO A 12 20.73 0.00 -0.74
C PRO A 12 19.82 -0.79 -1.68
N GLN A 13 18.99 -1.65 -1.10
CA GLN A 13 17.98 -2.46 -1.78
C GLN A 13 16.60 -1.93 -1.41
N HIS A 14 15.76 -1.65 -2.41
CA HIS A 14 14.41 -1.13 -2.18
C HIS A 14 13.36 -2.22 -2.36
N TYR A 15 12.50 -2.36 -1.36
CA TYR A 15 11.44 -3.36 -1.33
C TYR A 15 10.09 -2.68 -1.19
N ASP A 16 9.19 -2.90 -2.15
CA ASP A 16 7.84 -2.37 -2.12
C ASP A 16 6.92 -3.28 -1.30
N ALA A 17 6.46 -2.81 -0.13
CA ALA A 17 5.55 -3.56 0.72
C ALA A 17 4.14 -3.72 0.11
N SER A 18 3.74 -2.82 -0.79
CA SER A 18 2.45 -2.90 -1.50
C SER A 18 2.44 -4.00 -2.57
N SER A 19 3.61 -4.48 -2.98
CA SER A 19 3.76 -5.57 -3.95
C SER A 19 3.47 -6.97 -3.38
N LEU A 20 3.17 -7.08 -2.09
CA LEU A 20 2.88 -8.36 -1.45
C LEU A 20 1.54 -8.94 -1.92
N LEU A 21 1.55 -10.23 -2.21
CA LEU A 21 0.33 -11.01 -2.43
C LEU A 21 -0.34 -11.33 -1.09
N VAL A 22 -1.64 -11.62 -1.13
CA VAL A 22 -2.40 -12.01 0.08
C VAL A 22 -1.81 -13.25 0.76
N SER A 23 -1.33 -14.21 -0.02
CA SER A 23 -0.66 -15.42 0.50
C SER A 23 0.65 -15.09 1.22
N GLU A 24 1.40 -14.13 0.71
CA GLU A 24 2.65 -13.64 1.31
C GLU A 24 2.38 -12.86 2.58
N ALA A 25 1.39 -11.97 2.58
CA ALA A 25 0.94 -11.27 3.77
C ALA A 25 0.48 -12.24 4.88
N SER A 26 -0.15 -13.36 4.52
CA SER A 26 -0.49 -14.43 5.47
C SER A 26 0.72 -15.17 6.02
N ILE A 27 1.79 -15.31 5.24
CA ILE A 27 3.06 -15.87 5.71
C ILE A 27 3.72 -14.91 6.69
N VAL A 28 3.79 -13.61 6.38
CA VAL A 28 4.33 -12.57 7.29
C VAL A 28 3.62 -12.63 8.63
N GLN A 29 2.28 -12.54 8.66
CA GLN A 29 1.48 -12.56 9.90
C GLN A 29 1.77 -13.76 10.78
N ARG A 30 1.87 -14.96 10.20
CA ARG A 30 2.17 -16.20 10.95
C ARG A 30 3.62 -16.28 11.41
N THR A 31 4.54 -15.60 10.74
CA THR A 31 5.98 -15.67 11.05
C THR A 31 6.32 -14.88 12.31
N ILE A 32 5.67 -13.73 12.50
CA ILE A 32 5.93 -12.80 13.62
C ILE A 32 4.75 -12.67 14.59
N ASP A 33 3.71 -13.49 14.42
CA ASP A 33 2.51 -13.52 15.27
C ASP A 33 1.81 -12.15 15.44
N MET A 34 1.73 -11.38 14.36
CA MET A 34 1.06 -10.06 14.32
C MET A 34 -0.07 -10.06 13.29
N LYS A 35 -1.11 -9.25 13.54
CA LYS A 35 -2.16 -9.02 12.54
C LYS A 35 -1.66 -8.09 11.44
N TRP A 36 -2.19 -8.25 10.23
CA TRP A 36 -1.79 -7.40 9.09
C TRP A 36 -1.87 -5.89 9.36
N GLN A 37 -2.92 -5.44 10.05
CA GLN A 37 -3.07 -4.02 10.38
C GLN A 37 -2.00 -3.51 11.37
N GLU A 38 -1.52 -4.37 12.26
CA GLU A 38 -0.43 -4.05 13.18
C GLU A 38 0.91 -3.98 12.44
N ILE A 39 1.11 -4.85 11.45
CA ILE A 39 2.29 -4.85 10.58
C ILE A 39 2.35 -3.58 9.74
N LEU A 40 1.24 -3.17 9.13
CA LEU A 40 1.17 -1.91 8.37
C LEU A 40 1.50 -0.70 9.23
N ARG A 41 0.92 -0.62 10.44
CA ARG A 41 1.27 0.43 11.41
C ARG A 41 2.74 0.34 11.83
N GLY A 42 3.27 -0.88 11.98
CA GLY A 42 4.68 -1.12 12.29
C GLY A 42 5.59 -0.50 11.25
N LEU A 43 5.26 -0.60 9.96
CA LEU A 43 6.03 0.06 8.91
C LEU A 43 6.07 1.59 9.07
N GLU A 44 4.99 2.22 9.56
CA GLU A 44 4.94 3.69 9.76
C GLU A 44 5.89 4.17 10.87
N ILE A 45 6.28 3.28 11.78
CA ILE A 45 7.12 3.57 12.95
C ILE A 45 8.46 2.81 12.93
N ASP A 46 8.87 2.32 11.77
CA ASP A 46 10.10 1.53 11.57
C ASP A 46 10.19 0.30 12.51
N ASP A 47 9.10 -0.44 12.69
CA ASP A 47 9.11 -1.72 13.39
C ASP A 47 9.99 -2.73 12.63
N LEU A 48 11.12 -3.07 13.25
CA LEU A 48 12.14 -3.93 12.65
C LEU A 48 11.63 -5.34 12.35
N GLU A 49 10.73 -5.88 13.18
CA GLU A 49 10.20 -7.23 13.02
C GLU A 49 9.22 -7.27 11.84
N ALA A 50 8.34 -6.26 11.74
CA ALA A 50 7.46 -6.07 10.60
C ALA A 50 8.25 -5.90 9.29
N MET A 51 9.24 -5.00 9.28
CA MET A 51 10.08 -4.74 8.11
C MET A 51 10.87 -5.99 7.69
N ARG A 52 11.53 -6.65 8.66
CA ARG A 52 12.31 -7.87 8.44
C ARG A 52 11.46 -8.97 7.81
N ALA A 53 10.27 -9.22 8.35
CA ALA A 53 9.40 -10.28 7.86
C ALA A 53 8.90 -10.00 6.43
N ILE A 54 8.56 -8.76 6.11
CA ILE A 54 8.15 -8.37 4.76
C ILE A 54 9.31 -8.55 3.77
N VAL A 55 10.49 -8.00 4.08
CA VAL A 55 11.66 -8.12 3.19
C VAL A 55 12.07 -9.58 3.01
N TRP A 56 12.05 -10.38 4.09
CA TRP A 56 12.32 -11.81 4.01
C TRP A 56 11.39 -12.51 3.01
N VAL A 57 10.07 -12.29 3.11
CA VAL A 57 9.10 -12.91 2.18
C VAL A 57 9.35 -12.48 0.74
N ILE A 58 9.66 -11.21 0.48
CA ILE A 58 9.98 -10.75 -0.87
C ILE A 58 11.28 -11.41 -1.38
N LYS A 59 12.34 -11.48 -0.56
CA LYS A 59 13.60 -12.13 -0.93
C LYS A 59 13.42 -13.64 -1.19
N LYS A 60 12.47 -14.30 -0.52
CA LYS A 60 12.13 -15.70 -0.80
C LYS A 60 11.66 -15.95 -2.22
N ARG A 61 11.15 -14.94 -2.94
CA ARG A 61 10.78 -15.09 -4.37
C ARG A 61 11.97 -15.49 -5.23
N THR A 62 13.16 -15.00 -4.90
CA THR A 62 14.41 -15.29 -5.63
C THR A 62 15.26 -16.36 -4.94
N ASP A 63 15.22 -16.44 -3.61
CA ASP A 63 15.91 -17.47 -2.82
C ASP A 63 14.90 -18.28 -1.98
N LEU A 64 14.39 -19.34 -2.59
CA LEU A 64 13.40 -20.22 -1.95
C LEU A 64 13.95 -20.94 -0.71
N THR A 65 15.27 -21.06 -0.59
CA THR A 65 15.94 -21.75 0.52
C THR A 65 16.16 -20.86 1.75
N LEU A 66 16.07 -19.54 1.59
CA LEU A 66 16.23 -18.57 2.67
C LEU A 66 15.26 -18.85 3.83
N ARG A 67 15.81 -19.09 5.02
CA ARG A 67 15.02 -19.25 6.25
C ARG A 67 14.89 -17.90 6.95
N PHE A 68 13.80 -17.72 7.68
CA PHE A 68 13.56 -16.46 8.39
C PHE A 68 14.65 -16.16 9.43
N GLY A 69 15.08 -17.19 10.16
CA GLY A 69 16.17 -17.06 11.15
C GLY A 69 17.54 -16.75 10.54
N ASP A 70 17.76 -17.06 9.26
CA ASP A 70 19.02 -16.76 8.56
C ASP A 70 19.05 -15.33 8.02
N PHE A 71 17.87 -14.71 7.83
CA PHE A 71 17.76 -13.30 7.43
C PHE A 71 17.64 -12.42 8.66
N ASP A 72 18.78 -11.97 9.19
CA ASP A 72 18.88 -11.14 10.41
C ASP A 72 19.60 -9.82 10.12
N PRO A 73 18.91 -8.83 9.54
CA PRO A 73 19.49 -7.54 9.24
C PRO A 73 19.84 -6.77 10.52
N GLY A 74 20.88 -5.95 10.46
CA GLY A 74 21.26 -5.07 11.57
C GLY A 74 20.18 -4.01 11.84
N VAL A 75 20.11 -3.53 13.09
CA VAL A 75 19.13 -2.53 13.55
C VAL A 75 19.15 -1.24 12.71
N THR A 76 20.30 -0.87 12.17
CA THR A 76 20.47 0.33 11.33
C THR A 76 20.48 0.02 9.83
N GLU A 77 20.30 -1.24 9.45
CA GLU A 77 20.33 -1.64 8.04
C GLU A 77 18.95 -1.52 7.38
N MET A 78 17.89 -1.24 8.13
CA MET A 78 16.52 -1.14 7.61
C MET A 78 15.86 0.18 8.02
N THR A 79 15.17 0.80 7.08
CA THR A 79 14.32 1.97 7.31
C THR A 79 13.17 1.97 6.31
N SER A 80 12.02 2.51 6.70
CA SER A 80 10.91 2.75 5.79
C SER A 80 11.10 4.05 5.00
N ALA A 81 10.52 4.10 3.81
CA ALA A 81 10.48 5.30 2.99
C ALA A 81 9.10 5.43 2.32
N MET A 82 8.58 6.65 2.29
CA MET A 82 7.31 6.99 1.66
C MET A 82 7.44 6.96 0.14
N ASP A 83 6.46 6.35 -0.52
CA ASP A 83 6.28 6.45 -1.96
C ASP A 83 5.64 7.79 -2.37
N LYS A 84 5.51 8.02 -3.68
CA LYS A 84 4.98 9.29 -4.21
C LYS A 84 3.54 9.55 -3.78
N LYS A 85 2.71 8.51 -3.77
CA LYS A 85 1.30 8.62 -3.39
C LYS A 85 1.19 8.93 -1.90
N GLU A 86 1.99 8.26 -1.07
CA GLU A 86 2.04 8.52 0.37
C GLU A 86 2.53 9.94 0.68
N VAL A 87 3.50 10.45 -0.08
CA VAL A 87 3.94 11.85 0.03
C VAL A 87 2.79 12.81 -0.32
N ASP A 88 2.07 12.57 -1.42
CA ASP A 88 0.93 13.40 -1.81
C ASP A 88 -0.15 13.42 -0.72
N ASP A 89 -0.56 12.22 -0.29
CA ASP A 89 -1.58 12.04 0.75
C ASP A 89 -1.14 12.69 2.08
N TYR A 90 0.14 12.56 2.45
CA TYR A 90 0.69 13.17 3.67
C TYR A 90 0.67 14.70 3.61
N VAL A 91 1.14 15.29 2.50
CA VAL A 91 1.18 16.75 2.32
C VAL A 91 -0.23 17.33 2.34
N ASP A 92 -1.18 16.71 1.63
CA ASP A 92 -2.56 17.16 1.58
C ASP A 92 -3.24 17.09 2.95
N ASN A 93 -3.10 15.97 3.66
CA ASN A 93 -3.64 15.81 5.02
C ASN A 93 -3.01 16.79 6.00
N PHE A 94 -1.71 17.05 5.90
CA PHE A 94 -1.01 17.98 6.77
C PHE A 94 -1.52 19.42 6.62
N ILE A 95 -1.69 19.88 5.37
CA ILE A 95 -2.21 21.23 5.08
C ILE A 95 -3.67 21.33 5.54
N GLN A 96 -4.51 20.35 5.21
CA GLN A 96 -5.91 20.34 5.60
C GLN A 96 -6.09 20.35 7.13
N ALA A 97 -5.32 19.55 7.86
CA ALA A 97 -5.37 19.51 9.31
C ALA A 97 -4.95 20.84 9.94
N GLY A 98 -3.91 21.48 9.40
CA GLY A 98 -3.45 22.80 9.87
C GLY A 98 -4.50 23.90 9.64
N GLN A 99 -5.18 23.88 8.49
CA GLN A 99 -6.26 24.82 8.17
C GLN A 99 -7.52 24.60 9.02
N ALA A 100 -7.86 23.35 9.33
CA ALA A 100 -9.06 23.02 10.11
C ALA A 100 -8.91 23.35 11.61
N GLY A 101 -7.68 23.30 12.14
CA GLY A 101 -7.40 23.46 13.58
C GLY A 101 -6.90 24.84 14.00
N ALA A 102 -6.47 25.69 13.07
CA ALA A 102 -5.86 26.98 13.39
C ALA A 102 -6.84 28.14 13.23
N THR A 103 -6.68 29.15 14.08
CA THR A 103 -7.04 30.51 13.66
C THR A 103 -6.03 30.94 12.59
N GLU A 104 -6.45 31.65 11.53
CA GLU A 104 -5.58 32.03 10.40
C GLU A 104 -4.24 32.68 10.80
N ALA A 105 -4.16 33.23 12.02
CA ALA A 105 -2.95 33.84 12.57
C ALA A 105 -1.85 32.85 13.02
N GLU A 106 -2.14 31.57 13.21
CA GLU A 106 -1.18 30.58 13.76
C GLU A 106 -0.60 29.62 12.71
N PHE A 107 -1.34 29.36 11.62
CA PHE A 107 -0.93 28.42 10.58
C PHE A 107 -0.96 29.09 9.20
N THR A 108 0.21 29.23 8.59
CA THR A 108 0.38 29.72 7.22
C THR A 108 1.01 28.65 6.34
N LEU A 109 0.79 28.72 5.02
CA LEU A 109 1.42 27.81 4.06
C LEU A 109 2.95 27.86 4.10
N GLU A 110 3.53 29.02 4.42
CA GLU A 110 4.97 29.20 4.62
C GLU A 110 5.49 28.41 5.83
N ILE A 111 4.72 28.39 6.93
CA ILE A 111 5.04 27.57 8.11
C ILE A 111 4.91 26.08 7.75
N ALA A 112 3.87 25.71 7.02
CA ALA A 112 3.66 24.34 6.57
C ALA A 112 4.82 23.85 5.70
N GLU A 113 5.24 24.63 4.71
CA GLU A 113 6.39 24.34 3.85
C GLU A 113 7.65 24.09 4.67
N ARG A 114 7.96 24.98 5.61
CA ARG A 114 9.15 24.85 6.46
C ARG A 114 9.12 23.56 7.28
N ILE A 115 7.96 23.18 7.84
CA ILE A 115 7.82 21.95 8.61
C ILE A 115 8.00 20.73 7.71
N LEU A 116 7.28 20.68 6.59
CA LEU A 116 7.33 19.57 5.64
C LEU A 116 8.75 19.37 5.08
N MET A 117 9.42 20.45 4.67
CA MET A 117 10.78 20.40 4.12
C MET A 117 11.84 19.93 5.11
N SER A 118 11.59 20.03 6.42
CA SER A 118 12.57 19.67 7.45
C SER A 118 12.78 18.17 7.63
N ARG A 119 11.82 17.34 7.20
CA ARG A 119 11.80 15.89 7.48
C ARG A 119 11.33 15.06 6.30
N LEU A 120 10.29 15.51 5.58
CA LEU A 120 9.61 14.68 4.59
C LEU A 120 10.52 14.23 3.42
N PRO A 121 11.45 15.06 2.89
CA PRO A 121 12.37 14.60 1.85
C PRO A 121 13.31 13.48 2.30
N ASP A 122 13.69 13.44 3.58
CA ASP A 122 14.65 12.45 4.10
C ASP A 122 14.02 11.06 4.29
N ILE A 123 12.70 11.02 4.45
CA ILE A 123 11.92 9.78 4.64
C ILE A 123 11.17 9.38 3.36
N SER A 124 11.51 9.95 2.20
CA SER A 124 10.88 9.64 0.92
C SER A 124 11.85 8.94 -0.03
N ILE A 125 11.31 8.04 -0.85
CA ILE A 125 12.07 7.35 -1.89
C ILE A 125 12.53 8.28 -3.02
N ASP A 126 11.82 9.40 -3.25
CA ASP A 126 12.14 10.39 -4.29
C ASP A 126 12.13 11.80 -3.67
N PRO A 127 13.25 12.23 -3.04
CA PRO A 127 13.33 13.51 -2.36
C PRO A 127 13.06 14.71 -3.27
N GLU A 128 13.40 14.61 -4.57
CA GLU A 128 13.15 15.65 -5.56
C GLU A 128 11.68 15.76 -5.95
N TYR A 129 10.96 14.64 -6.03
CA TYR A 129 9.51 14.66 -6.13
C TYR A 129 8.89 15.32 -4.90
N THR A 130 9.29 14.91 -3.70
CA THR A 130 8.76 15.45 -2.45
C THR A 130 8.95 16.96 -2.34
N ARG A 131 10.14 17.47 -2.69
CA ARG A 131 10.39 18.92 -2.71
C ARG A 131 9.47 19.66 -3.68
N ARG A 132 9.23 19.10 -4.86
CA ARG A 132 8.33 19.70 -5.86
C ARG A 132 6.89 19.73 -5.36
N VAL A 133 6.38 18.63 -4.81
CA VAL A 133 5.01 18.54 -4.29
C VAL A 133 4.77 19.54 -3.16
N ILE A 134 5.71 19.61 -2.20
CA ILE A 134 5.59 20.59 -1.11
C ILE A 134 5.53 22.01 -1.69
N ALA A 135 6.49 22.38 -2.55
CA ALA A 135 6.55 23.73 -3.12
C ALA A 135 5.30 24.08 -3.95
N GLU A 136 4.75 23.12 -4.70
CA GLU A 136 3.51 23.30 -5.47
C GLU A 136 2.32 23.55 -4.55
N LYS A 137 2.15 22.73 -3.51
CA LYS A 137 1.00 22.76 -2.61
C LYS A 137 1.04 23.90 -1.59
N THR A 138 2.22 24.43 -1.26
CA THR A 138 2.38 25.56 -0.34
C THR A 138 2.55 26.90 -1.06
N SER A 139 2.63 26.92 -2.40
CA SER A 139 2.70 28.15 -3.16
C SER A 139 1.40 28.95 -3.04
N PRO A 140 1.46 30.28 -2.83
CA PRO A 140 0.27 31.14 -2.67
C PRO A 140 -0.60 31.27 -3.94
N LYS A 141 -0.27 30.55 -5.02
CA LYS A 141 -0.99 30.55 -6.29
C LYS A 141 -1.77 29.26 -6.56
N ALA A 142 -1.71 28.27 -5.66
CA ALA A 142 -2.33 26.95 -5.87
C ALA A 142 -3.79 26.85 -5.37
N GLU A 143 -4.45 27.95 -5.02
CA GLU A 143 -5.91 27.96 -4.82
C GLU A 143 -6.63 28.11 -6.16
N SER A 144 -6.90 26.99 -6.85
CA SER A 144 -8.24 26.62 -7.34
C SER A 144 -8.20 25.32 -8.17
N PRO A 145 -8.76 24.21 -7.68
CA PRO A 145 -9.64 23.42 -8.51
C PRO A 145 -10.98 24.18 -8.55
N THR A 146 -11.17 25.04 -9.54
CA THR A 146 -12.52 25.48 -9.90
C THR A 146 -13.27 24.25 -10.40
N GLU A 147 -14.06 23.62 -9.53
CA GLU A 147 -15.32 23.00 -9.93
C GLU A 147 -16.12 24.07 -10.68
N GLY A 148 -16.02 24.03 -12.01
CA GLY A 148 -16.87 24.79 -12.92
C GLY A 148 -18.01 23.89 -13.36
N GLU A 149 -19.14 23.98 -12.67
CA GLU A 149 -20.44 23.68 -13.25
C GLU A 149 -20.63 24.47 -14.55
N GLY A 150 -21.24 23.81 -15.56
CA GLY A 150 -22.08 24.49 -16.54
C GLY A 150 -21.57 24.51 -17.99
N SER A 151 -21.91 23.46 -18.74
CA SER A 151 -22.46 23.63 -20.10
C SER A 151 -23.27 22.39 -20.48
N VAL A 152 -24.55 22.43 -20.12
CA VAL A 152 -25.61 21.64 -20.76
C VAL A 152 -25.98 22.35 -22.06
N PRO A 153 -25.87 21.72 -23.25
CA PRO A 153 -26.60 22.17 -24.42
C PRO A 153 -28.04 21.63 -24.40
N PRO A 154 -29.01 22.38 -24.96
CA PRO A 154 -30.46 22.13 -24.86
C PRO A 154 -30.93 20.89 -25.64
N PRO A 155 -32.14 20.37 -25.35
CA PRO A 155 -32.68 19.21 -26.03
C PRO A 155 -33.22 19.59 -27.41
N GLU A 156 -32.75 18.92 -28.46
CA GLU A 156 -33.44 18.89 -29.75
C GLU A 156 -34.36 17.66 -29.82
N GLU A 157 -35.59 17.99 -30.15
CA GLU A 157 -36.76 17.16 -30.34
C GLU A 157 -36.63 16.40 -31.67
N THR A 158 -36.61 15.07 -31.64
CA THR A 158 -37.04 14.26 -32.79
C THR A 158 -38.04 13.23 -32.32
N ALA A 159 -39.24 13.37 -32.89
CA ALA A 159 -40.37 12.49 -32.81
C ALA A 159 -40.11 11.12 -33.47
N ASP A 160 -41.15 10.30 -33.35
CA ASP A 160 -41.34 8.92 -33.82
C ASP A 160 -40.71 7.85 -32.93
N GLY A 161 -41.47 6.90 -32.37
CA GLY A 161 -42.78 6.44 -32.75
C GLY A 161 -42.75 4.92 -32.67
N SER A 162 -43.73 4.33 -31.99
CA SER A 162 -44.04 2.89 -32.00
C SER A 162 -42.95 1.95 -31.43
N GLU A 163 -43.22 0.81 -30.82
CA GLU A 163 -44.40 0.05 -30.44
C GLU A 163 -43.86 -1.13 -29.60
N SER A 164 -44.75 -1.73 -28.80
CA SER A 164 -44.68 -3.13 -28.37
C SER A 164 -43.69 -3.56 -27.27
N SER A 165 -44.30 -3.64 -26.08
CA SER A 165 -44.15 -4.69 -25.05
C SER A 165 -44.33 -6.13 -25.64
N PRO A 166 -44.35 -7.22 -24.84
CA PRO A 166 -43.31 -7.92 -24.08
C PRO A 166 -43.15 -9.40 -24.54
N SER A 167 -42.17 -10.16 -24.02
CA SER A 167 -42.09 -11.64 -23.90
C SER A 167 -40.65 -12.14 -24.08
N LEU A 168 -40.14 -13.25 -23.55
CA LEU A 168 -40.56 -14.30 -22.61
C LEU A 168 -39.26 -15.05 -22.23
N THR A 169 -39.19 -15.52 -20.98
CA THR A 169 -38.70 -16.83 -20.51
C THR A 169 -37.69 -17.63 -21.37
N SER A 170 -36.60 -18.09 -20.75
CA SER A 170 -36.49 -19.47 -20.23
C SER A 170 -35.10 -20.13 -20.39
N THR A 171 -34.69 -20.80 -19.31
CA THR A 171 -33.98 -22.10 -19.22
C THR A 171 -32.51 -22.24 -19.64
N GLY A 172 -31.71 -22.74 -18.69
CA GLY A 172 -30.64 -23.70 -18.97
C GLY A 172 -29.54 -23.76 -17.91
N PRO A 173 -29.59 -24.70 -16.94
CA PRO A 173 -28.47 -25.02 -16.05
C PRO A 173 -27.60 -26.12 -16.69
N GLU A 174 -26.27 -26.02 -16.57
CA GLU A 174 -25.40 -27.19 -16.75
C GLU A 174 -24.50 -27.34 -15.53
N ALA A 175 -24.84 -28.34 -14.72
CA ALA A 175 -23.93 -28.99 -13.82
C ALA A 175 -22.92 -29.79 -14.65
N SER A 176 -21.63 -29.53 -14.48
CA SER A 176 -20.59 -30.50 -14.81
C SER A 176 -20.03 -31.10 -13.53
N THR A 177 -20.10 -32.42 -13.51
CA THR A 177 -19.81 -33.33 -12.42
C THR A 177 -18.41 -33.91 -12.57
N SER A 178 -17.88 -34.41 -11.45
CA SER A 178 -16.79 -35.38 -11.35
C SER A 178 -15.35 -34.85 -11.60
N GLY A 179 -14.34 -35.25 -10.85
CA GLY A 179 -14.22 -36.49 -10.09
C GLY A 179 -13.46 -36.33 -8.76
N SER A 180 -14.00 -37.00 -7.76
CA SER A 180 -13.31 -37.43 -6.55
C SER A 180 -12.10 -38.31 -6.90
N SER A 181 -11.05 -38.22 -6.10
CA SER A 181 -10.15 -39.36 -5.84
C SER A 181 -9.89 -39.47 -4.34
N PRO A 182 -10.18 -40.63 -3.73
CA PRO A 182 -10.06 -40.86 -2.30
C PRO A 182 -8.72 -41.50 -1.87
N THR A 183 -8.40 -41.27 -0.59
CA THR A 183 -7.78 -42.18 0.40
C THR A 183 -6.27 -42.46 0.45
N SER A 184 -5.76 -42.20 1.67
CA SER A 184 -4.91 -43.06 2.52
C SER A 184 -3.39 -43.10 2.29
N SER A 185 -2.62 -42.69 3.30
CA SER A 185 -2.06 -43.66 4.28
C SER A 185 -1.32 -42.97 5.43
N THR A 186 -1.82 -43.21 6.63
CA THR A 186 -1.20 -42.98 7.94
C THR A 186 -0.08 -43.99 8.18
N SER A 187 1.09 -43.59 8.67
CA SER A 187 2.04 -44.46 9.40
C SER A 187 3.11 -43.65 10.15
N HIS A 188 3.01 -43.62 11.48
CA HIS A 188 4.04 -43.39 12.49
C HIS A 188 3.63 -44.25 13.70
N PRO A 189 4.49 -44.55 14.69
CA PRO A 189 5.93 -44.79 14.70
C PRO A 189 6.24 -46.22 15.25
N GLN A 190 7.49 -46.70 15.15
CA GLN A 190 7.92 -47.90 15.87
C GLN A 190 8.99 -47.49 16.89
N GLU A 191 8.59 -47.43 18.16
CA GLU A 191 9.52 -47.46 19.30
C GLU A 191 10.07 -48.89 19.42
N SER A 192 11.39 -49.01 19.59
CA SER A 192 12.00 -50.26 20.05
C SER A 192 13.10 -49.91 21.05
N THR A 193 12.79 -50.16 22.31
CA THR A 193 13.74 -50.24 23.42
C THR A 193 14.47 -51.59 23.40
N ALA A 194 15.77 -51.55 23.67
CA ALA A 194 16.55 -52.62 24.28
C ALA A 194 17.62 -51.98 25.15
#